data_AF-A0A6S6PSN1-F1
#
_entry.id   AF-A0A6S6PSN1-F1
#
_cell.length_a   1.000
_cell.length_b   1.000
_cell.length_c   1.000
_cell.angle_alpha   90.00
_cell.angle_beta   90.00
_cell.angle_gamma   90.00
#
_symmetry.space_group_name_H-M   'P 1'
#
loop_
_entity.id
_entity.type
_entity.pdbx_description
1 polymer ?
#
loop_
_entity_poly.entity_id
_entity_poly.type
_entity_poly.pdbx_seq_one_letter_code
_entity_poly.pdbx_strand_id
1 'polypeptide(L)'
;MGKPSRDKGARRERQIVSLHVEAGVRAERVPLSGAMRFRNTASTDVDVYARGKDNAPFVCEVKARANGEGFRTLEGWLGNADALFLVRDRKEPMVVLPWDRWLEIVAK
;
A
#
# COMPACT_ATOMS: atom_id res chain seq x y z
N MET A 1 13.30 -10.11 -13.32
CA MET A 1 13.20 -9.95 -11.85
C MET A 1 13.22 -11.34 -11.21
N GLY A 2 14.18 -11.63 -10.32
CA GLY A 2 14.39 -12.98 -9.78
C GLY A 2 13.42 -13.37 -8.66
N LYS A 3 13.31 -14.69 -8.38
CA LYS A 3 12.50 -15.27 -7.29
C LYS A 3 12.73 -14.59 -5.92
N PRO A 4 13.97 -14.31 -5.48
CA PRO A 4 14.19 -13.67 -4.16
C PRO A 4 13.58 -12.28 -4.03
N SER A 5 13.58 -11.49 -5.12
CA SER A 5 12.97 -10.15 -5.14
C SER A 5 11.45 -10.23 -5.05
N ARG A 6 10.84 -11.19 -5.74
CA ARG A 6 9.39 -11.43 -5.69
C ARG A 6 8.95 -11.89 -4.30
N ASP A 7 9.70 -12.80 -3.70
CA ASP A 7 9.41 -13.29 -2.35
C ASP A 7 9.57 -12.17 -1.31
N LYS A 8 10.57 -11.29 -1.48
CA LYS A 8 10.73 -10.10 -0.64
C LYS A 8 9.51 -9.19 -0.75
N GLY A 9 9.06 -8.85 -1.96
CA GLY A 9 7.85 -8.03 -2.18
C GLY A 9 6.63 -8.64 -1.49
N ALA A 10 6.36 -9.92 -1.78
CA ALA A 10 5.21 -10.62 -1.21
C ALA A 10 5.24 -10.76 0.32
N ARG A 11 6.42 -10.78 0.96
CA ARG A 11 6.52 -10.72 2.43
C ARG A 11 6.15 -9.34 2.97
N ARG A 12 6.54 -8.28 2.28
CA ARG A 12 6.27 -6.89 2.70
C ARG A 12 4.81 -6.53 2.52
N GLU A 13 4.18 -6.96 1.44
CA GLU A 13 2.74 -6.82 1.23
C GLU A 13 1.94 -7.54 2.33
N ARG A 14 2.31 -8.77 2.68
CA ARG A 14 1.68 -9.51 3.80
C ARG A 14 1.89 -8.82 5.14
N GLN A 15 3.07 -8.25 5.39
CA GLN A 15 3.35 -7.48 6.60
C GLN A 15 2.37 -6.30 6.72
N ILE A 16 2.18 -5.53 5.64
CA ILE A 16 1.23 -4.40 5.64
C ILE A 16 -0.20 -4.88 5.90
N VAL A 17 -0.64 -5.96 5.27
CA VAL A 17 -1.97 -6.53 5.55
C VAL A 17 -2.13 -6.96 7.00
N SER A 18 -1.13 -7.67 7.56
CA SER A 18 -1.16 -8.13 8.96
C SER A 18 -1.32 -6.97 9.93
N LEU A 19 -0.54 -5.90 9.76
CA LEU A 19 -0.59 -4.71 10.63
C LEU A 19 -2.00 -4.07 10.64
N HIS A 20 -2.66 -4.01 9.49
CA HIS A 20 -4.03 -3.47 9.40
C HIS A 20 -5.03 -4.40 10.07
N VAL A 21 -4.97 -5.71 9.78
CA VAL A 21 -5.89 -6.70 10.36
C VAL A 21 -5.76 -6.77 11.88
N GLU A 22 -4.52 -6.72 12.40
CA GLU A 22 -4.23 -6.66 13.84
C GLU A 22 -4.79 -5.38 14.49
N ALA A 23 -4.81 -4.26 13.75
CA ALA A 23 -5.44 -3.01 14.17
C ALA A 23 -6.97 -2.98 13.95
N GLY A 24 -7.59 -4.08 13.51
CA GLY A 24 -9.03 -4.16 13.24
C GLY A 24 -9.47 -3.51 11.92
N VAL A 25 -8.54 -3.17 11.04
CA VAL A 25 -8.81 -2.60 9.71
C VAL A 25 -8.73 -3.69 8.65
N ARG A 26 -9.80 -3.86 7.87
CA ARG A 26 -9.81 -4.81 6.75
C ARG A 26 -8.77 -4.39 5.72
N ALA A 27 -7.91 -5.32 5.32
CA ALA A 27 -6.95 -5.15 4.23
C ALA A 27 -6.71 -6.48 3.51
N GLU A 28 -6.37 -6.42 2.23
CA GLU A 28 -6.07 -7.60 1.41
C GLU A 28 -5.01 -7.29 0.35
N ARG A 29 -4.25 -8.31 -0.08
CA ARG A 29 -3.31 -8.15 -1.19
C ARG A 29 -4.07 -8.16 -2.51
N VAL A 30 -3.66 -7.29 -3.43
CA VAL A 30 -4.16 -7.29 -4.80
C VAL A 30 -3.60 -8.53 -5.53
N PRO A 31 -4.44 -9.43 -6.05
CA PRO A 31 -3.97 -10.60 -6.79
C PRO A 31 -3.24 -10.19 -8.07
N LEU A 32 -2.09 -10.81 -8.33
CA LEU A 32 -1.28 -10.62 -9.55
C LEU A 32 -1.97 -11.11 -10.84
N SER A 33 -3.06 -11.88 -10.73
CA SER A 33 -3.85 -12.30 -11.89
C SER A 33 -4.79 -11.16 -12.27
N GLY A 34 -4.76 -10.72 -13.53
CA GLY A 34 -5.57 -9.63 -14.07
C GLY A 34 -7.11 -9.80 -14.03
N ALA A 35 -7.64 -10.56 -13.07
CA ALA A 35 -9.05 -10.66 -12.73
C ALA A 35 -9.62 -9.35 -12.15
N MET A 36 -8.76 -8.38 -11.78
CA MET A 36 -9.17 -7.05 -11.31
C MET A 36 -9.21 -5.99 -12.42
N ARG A 37 -9.26 -6.37 -13.70
CA ARG A 37 -9.37 -5.45 -14.87
C ARG A 37 -10.52 -4.42 -14.79
N PHE A 38 -11.46 -4.57 -13.85
CA PHE A 38 -12.59 -3.66 -13.63
C PHE A 38 -12.38 -2.58 -12.56
N ARG A 39 -11.30 -2.63 -11.78
CA ARG A 39 -10.86 -1.47 -10.97
C ARG A 39 -9.53 -0.99 -11.56
N ASN A 40 -9.28 0.32 -11.56
CA ASN A 40 -8.00 0.92 -11.96
C ASN A 40 -6.81 0.54 -11.04
N THR A 41 -6.90 -0.61 -10.37
CA THR A 41 -6.07 -1.17 -9.30
C THR A 41 -5.07 -2.21 -9.83
N ALA A 42 -5.02 -2.44 -11.14
CA ALA A 42 -4.23 -3.54 -11.73
C ALA A 42 -2.71 -3.43 -11.52
N SER A 43 -2.23 -2.33 -10.93
CA SER A 43 -0.80 -2.07 -10.69
C SER A 43 -0.45 -1.77 -9.23
N THR A 44 -1.37 -1.90 -8.28
CA THR A 44 -1.10 -1.63 -6.85
C THR A 44 -0.98 -2.93 -6.06
N ASP A 45 -0.46 -2.84 -4.83
CA ASP A 45 -0.03 -3.99 -4.05
C ASP A 45 -1.07 -4.45 -3.00
N VAL A 46 -1.74 -3.50 -2.34
CA VAL A 46 -2.64 -3.77 -1.20
C VAL A 46 -3.88 -2.89 -1.28
N ASP A 47 -5.05 -3.47 -1.01
CA ASP A 47 -6.30 -2.75 -0.77
C ASP A 47 -6.50 -2.57 0.75
N VAL A 48 -6.70 -1.33 1.21
CA VAL A 48 -6.96 -1.00 2.62
C VAL A 48 -8.32 -0.32 2.78
N TYR A 49 -9.21 -0.88 3.59
CA TYR A 49 -10.57 -0.36 3.77
C TYR A 49 -10.62 0.74 4.84
N ALA A 50 -9.83 1.80 4.64
CA ALA A 50 -9.65 2.91 5.59
C ALA A 50 -10.96 3.68 5.87
N ARG A 51 -11.88 3.70 4.90
CA ARG A 51 -13.22 4.28 5.04
C ARG A 51 -14.22 3.37 5.76
N GLY A 52 -13.81 2.20 6.22
CA GLY A 52 -14.68 1.15 6.75
C GLY A 52 -14.88 -0.01 5.77
N LYS A 53 -15.21 -1.18 6.33
CA LYS A 53 -15.19 -2.49 5.65
C LYS A 53 -16.12 -2.63 4.44
N ASP A 54 -17.15 -1.80 4.36
CA ASP A 54 -18.20 -1.84 3.34
C ASP A 54 -18.02 -0.76 2.25
N ASN A 55 -17.01 0.12 2.41
CA ASN A 55 -16.69 1.18 1.47
C ASN A 55 -15.60 0.74 0.48
N ALA A 56 -15.44 1.51 -0.60
CA ALA A 56 -14.35 1.30 -1.54
C ALA A 56 -12.99 1.43 -0.83
N PRO A 57 -12.05 0.50 -1.07
CA PRO A 57 -10.74 0.54 -0.44
C PRO A 57 -9.91 1.71 -0.95
N PHE A 58 -8.93 2.11 -0.15
CA PHE A 58 -7.76 2.81 -0.63
C PHE A 58 -6.89 1.80 -1.39
N VAL A 59 -6.47 2.16 -2.59
CA VAL A 59 -5.56 1.35 -3.40
C VAL A 59 -4.13 1.79 -3.08
N CYS A 60 -3.29 0.87 -2.60
CA CYS A 60 -2.02 1.22 -1.96
C CYS A 60 -0.82 0.53 -2.61
N GLU A 61 0.28 1.26 -2.70
CA GLU A 61 1.58 0.75 -3.17
C GLU A 61 2.51 0.43 -1.99
N VAL A 62 3.35 -0.60 -2.10
CA VAL A 62 4.34 -0.99 -1.09
C VAL A 62 5.76 -0.97 -1.66
N LYS A 63 6.62 -0.11 -1.11
CA LYS A 63 8.05 -0.05 -1.47
C LYS A 63 8.94 -0.37 -0.29
N ALA A 64 9.73 -1.44 -0.43
CA ALA A 64 10.76 -1.79 0.53
C ALA A 64 12.12 -1.20 0.12
N ARG A 65 12.71 -0.36 0.97
CA ARG A 65 13.97 0.35 0.68
C ARG A 65 14.88 0.38 1.91
N ALA A 66 16.19 0.46 1.69
CA ALA A 66 17.16 0.53 2.78
C ALA A 66 17.17 1.93 3.44
N ASN A 67 17.13 2.97 2.59
CA ASN A 67 17.19 4.38 2.97
C ASN A 67 15.92 5.13 2.52
N GLY A 68 15.79 6.38 2.97
CA GLY A 68 14.76 7.30 2.46
C GLY A 68 15.11 7.83 1.07
N GLU A 69 14.09 8.35 0.38
CA GLU A 69 14.20 9.01 -0.94
C GLU A 69 13.59 10.41 -0.90
N GLY A 70 13.86 11.25 -1.91
CA GLY A 70 13.27 12.58 -2.04
C GLY A 70 11.88 12.62 -2.69
N PHE A 71 11.21 13.76 -2.63
CA PHE A 71 9.82 13.97 -3.07
C PHE A 71 9.51 13.44 -4.47
N ARG A 72 10.33 13.78 -5.48
CA ARG A 72 10.11 13.31 -6.87
C ARG A 72 10.05 11.79 -6.99
N THR A 73 10.87 11.07 -6.23
CA THR A 73 10.88 9.60 -6.22
C THR A 73 9.65 9.06 -5.50
N LEU A 74 9.27 9.68 -4.38
CA LEU A 74 8.07 9.31 -3.63
C LEU A 74 6.80 9.51 -4.46
N GLU A 75 6.67 10.65 -5.14
CA GLU A 75 5.57 10.96 -6.06
C GLU A 75 5.52 9.97 -7.23
N GLY A 76 6.69 9.64 -7.81
CA GLY A 76 6.78 8.66 -8.88
C GLY A 76 6.40 7.24 -8.46
N TRP A 77 6.69 6.85 -7.21
CA TRP A 77 6.26 5.56 -6.67
C TRP A 77 4.79 5.54 -6.25
N LEU A 78 4.30 6.65 -5.70
CA LEU A 78 2.90 6.80 -5.35
C LEU A 78 2.03 6.71 -6.61
N GLY A 79 2.42 7.39 -7.68
CA GLY A 79 1.70 7.38 -8.95
C GLY A 79 0.22 7.75 -8.75
N ASN A 80 -0.68 6.81 -9.07
CA ASN A 80 -2.11 6.97 -8.90
C ASN A 80 -2.66 6.24 -7.66
N ALA A 81 -1.80 5.69 -6.80
CA ALA A 81 -2.22 5.06 -5.56
C ALA A 81 -2.72 6.09 -4.55
N ASP A 82 -3.67 5.69 -3.71
CA ASP A 82 -4.19 6.52 -2.63
C ASP A 82 -3.20 6.62 -1.45
N ALA A 83 -2.29 5.65 -1.32
CA ALA A 83 -1.23 5.65 -0.31
C ALA A 83 0.02 4.89 -0.79
N LEU A 84 1.17 5.30 -0.25
CA LEU A 84 2.45 4.62 -0.43
C LEU A 84 3.00 4.18 0.93
N PHE A 85 3.14 2.87 1.12
CA PHE A 85 3.80 2.28 2.29
C PHE A 85 5.29 2.11 2.03
N LEU A 86 6.11 2.74 2.88
CA LEU A 86 7.57 2.66 2.85
C LEU A 86 8.05 1.73 3.96
N VAL A 87 8.63 0.59 3.58
CA VAL A 87 9.12 -0.40 4.55
C VAL A 87 10.64 -0.43 4.56
N ARG A 88 11.23 -0.04 5.69
CA ARG A 88 12.68 -0.19 5.94
C ARG A 88 12.94 -1.46 6.73
N ASP A 89 14.13 -2.04 6.54
CA ASP A 89 14.48 -3.27 7.24
C ASP A 89 14.53 -3.04 8.76
N ARG A 90 13.79 -3.86 9.52
CA ARG A 90 13.69 -3.84 10.99
C ARG A 90 13.18 -2.51 11.58
N LYS A 91 12.40 -1.76 10.80
CA LYS A 91 11.73 -0.54 11.25
C LYS A 91 10.24 -0.63 10.98
N GLU A 92 9.48 0.16 11.73
CA GLU A 92 8.06 0.33 11.50
C GLU A 92 7.82 0.97 10.12
N PRO A 93 6.82 0.51 9.35
CA PRO A 93 6.47 1.14 8.07
C PRO A 93 6.04 2.59 8.24
N MET A 94 6.38 3.43 7.26
CA MET A 94 5.83 4.78 7.13
C MET A 94 4.78 4.81 6.03
N VAL A 95 3.79 5.70 6.16
CA VAL A 95 2.75 5.91 5.16
C VAL A 95 2.88 7.32 4.59
N VAL A 96 2.89 7.42 3.27
CA VAL A 96 2.76 8.68 2.55
C VAL A 96 1.35 8.75 1.99
N LEU A 97 0.65 9.84 2.29
CA LEU A 97 -0.71 10.12 1.81
C LEU A 97 -0.72 11.47 1.08
N PRO A 98 -1.36 11.56 -0.09
CA PRO A 98 -1.88 12.82 -0.60
C PRO A 98 -2.72 13.55 0.45
N TRP A 99 -2.72 14.87 0.40
CA TRP A 99 -3.39 15.70 1.40
C TRP A 99 -4.91 15.43 1.49
N ASP A 100 -5.57 15.26 0.35
CA ASP A 100 -7.00 14.91 0.26
C ASP A 100 -7.30 13.55 0.90
N ARG A 101 -6.46 12.54 0.62
CA ARG A 101 -6.57 11.20 1.23
C ARG A 101 -6.33 11.22 2.74
N TRP A 102 -5.43 12.07 3.21
CA TRP A 102 -5.26 12.31 4.64
C TRP A 102 -6.51 12.94 5.26
N LEU A 103 -7.09 13.96 4.62
CA LEU A 103 -8.30 14.61 5.11
C LEU A 103 -9.48 13.64 5.21
N GLU A 104 -9.65 12.71 4.28
CA GLU A 104 -10.69 11.67 4.38
C GLU A 104 -10.60 10.81 5.66
N ILE A 105 -9.41 10.71 6.27
CA ILE A 105 -9.20 9.92 7.49
C ILE A 105 -9.45 10.77 8.74
N VAL A 106 -8.99 12.02 8.74
CA VAL A 106 -8.98 12.86 9.95
C VAL A 106 -10.12 13.85 10.05
N ALA A 107 -10.68 14.29 8.92
CA ALA A 107 -11.85 15.14 8.90
C ALA A 107 -13.09 14.25 8.98
N LYS A 108 -13.54 14.00 10.21
CA LYS A 108 -14.85 13.39 10.50
C LYS A 108 -15.88 14.47 10.76
#